data_AF-X0WGA4-F1
#
_entry.id   AF-X0WGA4-F1
#
_cell.length_a   1.000
_cell.length_b   1.000
_cell.length_c   1.000
_cell.angle_alpha   90.00
_cell.angle_beta   90.00
_cell.angle_gamma   90.00
#
_symmetry.space_group_name_H-M   'P 1'
#
loop_
_entity.id
_entity.type
_entity.pdbx_description
1 polymer ?
#
loop_
_entity_poly.entity_id
_entity_poly.type
_entity_poly.pdbx_seq_one_letter_code
_entity_poly.pdbx_strand_id
1 'polypeptide(L)'
;NRTFGGNSGRGGFDARRYNARPEIAYEIPSFGGGVYCAADTVVTFDNCTITDNIAAKPSGTYYLDPYLGYGGGICAEDSAKVILNNCLISDNEASIGGGIQWADETQLIITDCNVVDNDAFHGAGLHSVKNLNALSTITNTFIGRNMATDQPEPIVVDGQGNDFIPPEQVTIPNQGGGYYCSSTIVDILDSTFTENQASASGGGIAFNGSDQNVAFDPLLHNSLITRNTAGRDGGGISVKWY
;
A
#
# COMPACT_ATOMS: atom_id res chain seq x y z
N ASN A 1 -7.41 9.85 -10.56
CA ASN A 1 -7.03 9.01 -11.73
C ASN A 1 -7.28 7.54 -11.42
N ARG A 2 -7.34 6.65 -12.41
CA ARG A 2 -7.56 5.21 -12.14
C ARG A 2 -6.68 4.37 -13.04
N THR A 3 -5.87 3.49 -12.46
CA THR A 3 -5.19 2.42 -13.21
C THR A 3 -6.05 1.17 -13.13
N PHE A 4 -6.29 0.57 -14.29
CA PHE A 4 -6.88 -0.76 -14.37
C PHE A 4 -5.75 -1.73 -14.66
N GLY A 5 -5.68 -2.82 -13.89
CA GLY A 5 -4.76 -3.92 -14.20
C GLY A 5 -5.01 -4.47 -15.61
N GLY A 6 -4.00 -5.13 -16.17
CA GLY A 6 -4.18 -5.93 -17.37
C GLY A 6 -4.95 -7.21 -17.06
N ASN A 7 -5.47 -7.89 -18.09
CA ASN A 7 -6.01 -9.24 -17.96
C ASN A 7 -5.16 -10.22 -18.78
N SER A 8 -4.54 -11.20 -18.12
CA SER A 8 -4.00 -12.40 -18.76
C SER A 8 -4.99 -13.55 -18.55
N GLY A 9 -4.80 -14.73 -19.16
CA GLY A 9 -5.76 -15.81 -18.92
C GLY A 9 -5.59 -17.10 -19.70
N ARG A 10 -6.36 -18.12 -19.30
CA ARG A 10 -6.40 -19.45 -19.93
C ARG A 10 -7.70 -19.60 -20.72
N GLY A 11 -7.62 -20.17 -21.94
CA GLY A 11 -8.78 -20.60 -22.72
C GLY A 11 -9.48 -19.54 -23.59
N GLY A 12 -10.61 -19.92 -24.19
CA GLY A 12 -11.47 -19.09 -25.03
C GLY A 12 -11.91 -19.76 -26.35
N PHE A 13 -13.06 -20.43 -26.36
CA PHE A 13 -13.63 -21.02 -27.58
C PHE A 13 -15.10 -20.65 -27.79
N ASP A 14 -15.44 -20.21 -29.01
CA ASP A 14 -16.76 -20.38 -29.61
C ASP A 14 -16.61 -21.17 -30.94
N ALA A 15 -17.68 -21.79 -31.42
CA ALA A 15 -17.87 -22.60 -32.62
C ALA A 15 -17.36 -21.96 -33.94
N ARG A 16 -16.94 -20.69 -33.94
CA ARG A 16 -16.29 -19.98 -35.06
C ARG A 16 -14.81 -19.61 -34.82
N ARG A 17 -14.18 -20.15 -33.76
CA ARG A 17 -12.75 -20.01 -33.39
C ARG A 17 -12.23 -18.58 -33.20
N TYR A 18 -13.07 -17.65 -32.73
CA TYR A 18 -12.61 -16.35 -32.23
C TYR A 18 -13.17 -16.09 -30.85
N ASN A 19 -12.30 -15.87 -29.87
CA ASN A 19 -12.65 -15.24 -28.60
C ASN A 19 -11.76 -14.01 -28.40
N ALA A 20 -12.39 -12.88 -28.11
CA ALA A 20 -11.70 -11.61 -27.85
C ALA A 20 -11.14 -11.52 -26.42
N ARG A 21 -11.46 -12.49 -25.54
CA ARG A 21 -11.03 -12.53 -24.13
C ARG A 21 -10.84 -13.97 -23.62
N PRO A 22 -9.96 -14.19 -22.61
CA PRO A 22 -9.76 -15.50 -21.99
C PRO A 22 -10.99 -16.04 -21.27
N GLU A 23 -11.08 -17.35 -21.10
CA GLU A 23 -12.14 -18.04 -20.32
C GLU A 23 -11.93 -17.86 -18.81
N ILE A 24 -10.68 -17.91 -18.36
CA ILE A 24 -10.26 -17.53 -17.00
C ILE A 24 -9.36 -16.31 -17.16
N ALA A 25 -9.78 -15.15 -16.65
CA ALA A 25 -9.01 -13.91 -16.73
C ALA A 25 -8.33 -13.63 -15.39
N TYR A 26 -7.00 -13.66 -15.36
CA TYR A 26 -6.17 -13.24 -14.23
C TYR A 26 -5.86 -11.75 -14.32
N GLU A 27 -6.22 -11.01 -13.26
CA GLU A 27 -5.84 -9.60 -13.13
C GLU A 27 -4.32 -9.46 -12.91
N ILE A 28 -3.69 -8.55 -13.65
CA ILE A 28 -2.27 -8.19 -13.55
C ILE A 28 -2.16 -6.97 -12.64
N PRO A 29 -1.14 -6.90 -11.75
CA PRO A 29 -0.93 -5.74 -10.88
C PRO A 29 -0.86 -4.40 -11.62
N SER A 30 -1.24 -3.33 -10.92
CA SER A 30 -1.14 -1.95 -11.38
C SER A 30 -0.48 -1.07 -10.32
N PHE A 31 0.23 -0.05 -10.78
CA PHE A 31 1.10 0.77 -9.96
C PHE A 31 0.80 2.25 -10.21
N GLY A 32 0.76 3.04 -9.15
CA GLY A 32 0.70 4.49 -9.23
C GLY A 32 -0.62 4.98 -9.82
N GLY A 33 -1.72 4.80 -9.08
CA GLY A 33 -3.05 5.19 -9.53
C GLY A 33 -3.13 6.65 -9.98
N GLY A 34 -2.35 7.53 -9.33
CA GLY A 34 -2.11 8.92 -9.73
C GLY A 34 -0.75 9.11 -10.41
N VAL A 35 0.33 8.67 -9.76
CA VAL A 35 1.70 8.82 -10.24
C VAL A 35 2.49 7.53 -10.02
N TYR A 36 3.22 7.11 -11.04
CA TYR A 36 4.22 6.06 -10.95
C TYR A 36 5.62 6.65 -11.19
N CYS A 37 6.50 6.49 -10.21
CA CYS A 37 7.90 6.91 -10.24
C CYS A 37 8.78 5.70 -10.51
N ALA A 38 9.26 5.56 -11.75
CA ALA A 38 10.11 4.45 -12.17
C ALA A 38 11.53 4.55 -11.58
N ALA A 39 12.30 3.46 -11.73
CA ALA A 39 13.71 3.39 -11.39
C ALA A 39 14.52 4.59 -11.92
N ASP A 40 15.54 4.98 -11.15
CA ASP A 40 16.50 6.05 -11.46
C ASP A 40 15.88 7.44 -11.68
N THR A 41 14.62 7.64 -11.25
CA THR A 41 13.96 8.95 -11.33
C THR A 41 14.16 9.76 -10.06
N VAL A 42 14.24 11.09 -10.22
CA VAL A 42 14.14 12.04 -9.12
C VAL A 42 12.92 12.92 -9.39
N VAL A 43 11.92 12.82 -8.52
CA VAL A 43 10.64 13.51 -8.67
C VAL A 43 10.38 14.37 -7.44
N THR A 44 10.06 15.65 -7.66
CA THR A 44 9.71 16.59 -6.61
C THR A 44 8.28 17.09 -6.79
N PHE A 45 7.51 17.06 -5.72
CA PHE A 45 6.19 17.66 -5.60
C PHE A 45 6.25 18.79 -4.57
N ASP A 46 5.96 20.00 -5.01
CA ASP A 46 5.88 21.19 -4.15
C ASP A 46 4.47 21.76 -4.24
N ASN A 47 3.77 21.88 -3.11
CA ASN A 47 2.41 22.43 -3.03
C ASN A 47 1.40 21.70 -3.94
N CYS A 48 1.52 20.38 -4.05
CA CYS A 48 0.68 19.56 -4.92
C CYS A 48 -0.48 18.91 -4.17
N THR A 49 -1.57 18.64 -4.91
CA THR A 49 -2.70 17.83 -4.42
C THR A 49 -2.79 16.56 -5.26
N ILE A 50 -2.72 15.41 -4.62
CA ILE A 50 -2.84 14.08 -5.21
C ILE A 50 -4.03 13.39 -4.54
N THR A 51 -5.18 13.48 -5.20
CA THR A 51 -6.45 13.02 -4.62
C THR A 51 -7.32 12.26 -5.60
N ASP A 52 -8.22 11.42 -5.09
CA ASP A 52 -9.16 10.60 -5.84
C ASP A 52 -8.46 9.71 -6.89
N ASN A 53 -7.34 9.08 -6.48
CA ASN A 53 -6.59 8.16 -7.32
C ASN A 53 -6.73 6.71 -6.86
N ILE A 54 -6.94 5.81 -7.81
CA ILE A 54 -7.19 4.39 -7.53
C ILE A 54 -6.18 3.55 -8.31
N ALA A 55 -5.38 2.76 -7.60
CA ALA A 55 -4.71 1.59 -8.14
C ALA A 55 -5.61 0.37 -7.96
N ALA A 56 -5.73 -0.48 -9.00
CA ALA A 56 -6.73 -1.54 -9.05
C ALA A 56 -6.73 -2.43 -7.81
N LYS A 57 -7.87 -2.49 -7.09
CA LYS A 57 -8.14 -3.54 -6.11
C LYS A 57 -8.75 -4.76 -6.82
N PRO A 58 -8.58 -5.97 -6.26
CA PRO A 58 -9.20 -7.18 -6.80
C PRO A 58 -10.70 -6.99 -7.04
N SER A 59 -11.11 -7.12 -8.30
CA SER A 59 -12.51 -6.92 -8.71
C SER A 59 -13.00 -8.09 -9.56
N GLY A 60 -13.46 -9.16 -8.91
CA GLY A 60 -14.07 -10.29 -9.59
C GLY A 60 -13.49 -11.64 -9.20
N THR A 61 -13.56 -12.58 -10.14
CA THR A 61 -13.56 -14.01 -9.82
C THR A 61 -12.18 -14.66 -9.81
N TYR A 62 -11.15 -14.07 -10.45
CA TYR A 62 -9.82 -14.69 -10.54
C TYR A 62 -8.66 -13.67 -10.48
N TYR A 63 -7.97 -13.61 -9.36
CA TYR A 63 -6.70 -12.91 -9.18
C TYR A 63 -5.63 -13.86 -8.61
N LEU A 64 -4.38 -13.73 -9.08
CA LEU A 64 -3.27 -14.60 -8.63
C LEU A 64 -2.70 -14.18 -7.26
N ASP A 65 -2.86 -12.90 -6.92
CA ASP A 65 -2.38 -12.29 -5.70
C ASP A 65 -3.47 -11.34 -5.16
N PRO A 66 -3.84 -11.39 -3.87
CA PRO A 66 -4.76 -10.41 -3.28
C PRO A 66 -4.26 -8.96 -3.32
N TYR A 67 -2.98 -8.73 -3.62
CA TYR A 67 -2.36 -7.42 -3.72
C TYR A 67 -2.13 -7.05 -5.19
N LEU A 68 -3.11 -6.37 -5.80
CA LEU A 68 -3.02 -5.99 -7.21
C LEU A 68 -2.65 -4.51 -7.41
N GLY A 69 -3.11 -3.63 -6.54
CA GLY A 69 -2.90 -2.19 -6.67
C GLY A 69 -1.82 -1.72 -5.70
N TYR A 70 -0.80 -1.03 -6.20
CA TYR A 70 0.25 -0.42 -5.40
C TYR A 70 0.25 1.09 -5.58
N GLY A 71 0.20 1.84 -4.48
CA GLY A 71 0.33 3.29 -4.50
C GLY A 71 -0.85 3.96 -5.20
N GLY A 72 -1.99 4.07 -4.52
CA GLY A 72 -3.20 4.67 -5.09
C GLY A 72 -2.93 6.09 -5.56
N GLY A 73 -2.30 6.90 -4.71
CA GLY A 73 -1.77 8.21 -5.07
C GLY A 73 -0.44 8.10 -5.82
N ILE A 74 0.60 7.63 -5.12
CA ILE A 74 1.97 7.52 -5.65
C ILE A 74 2.51 6.11 -5.42
N CYS A 75 3.12 5.54 -6.45
CA CYS A 75 3.95 4.34 -6.36
C CYS A 75 5.37 4.67 -6.79
N ALA A 76 6.38 4.21 -6.05
CA ALA A 76 7.79 4.40 -6.37
C ALA A 76 8.60 3.13 -6.08
N GLU A 77 9.49 2.75 -6.99
CA GLU A 77 10.21 1.47 -6.88
C GLU A 77 11.67 1.54 -7.34
N ASP A 78 12.39 0.45 -7.07
CA ASP A 78 13.80 0.28 -7.34
C ASP A 78 14.63 1.41 -6.71
N SER A 79 15.24 2.27 -7.53
CA SER A 79 16.17 3.34 -7.13
C SER A 79 15.56 4.74 -7.19
N ALA A 80 14.23 4.86 -7.24
CA ALA A 80 13.55 6.14 -7.34
C ALA A 80 13.82 7.05 -6.12
N LYS A 81 13.77 8.36 -6.32
CA LYS A 81 13.78 9.36 -5.26
C LYS A 81 12.57 10.28 -5.39
N VAL A 82 11.71 10.26 -4.39
CA VAL A 82 10.49 11.08 -4.36
C VAL A 82 10.55 12.06 -3.19
N ILE A 83 10.36 13.34 -3.50
CA ILE A 83 10.38 14.45 -2.53
C ILE A 83 9.00 15.10 -2.54
N LEU A 84 8.34 15.20 -1.39
CA LEU A 84 7.07 15.88 -1.20
C LEU A 84 7.21 16.99 -0.17
N ASN A 85 6.91 18.22 -0.59
CA ASN A 85 6.89 19.39 0.28
C ASN A 85 5.50 20.03 0.24
N ASN A 86 4.89 20.21 1.41
CA ASN A 86 3.60 20.90 1.56
C ASN A 86 2.50 20.34 0.63
N CYS A 87 2.42 19.02 0.53
CA CYS A 87 1.47 18.34 -0.35
C CYS A 87 0.27 17.78 0.42
N LEU A 88 -0.86 17.66 -0.28
CA LEU A 88 -2.04 16.92 0.17
C LEU A 88 -2.15 15.61 -0.62
N ILE A 89 -2.20 14.50 0.10
CA ILE A 89 -2.41 13.15 -0.44
C ILE A 89 -3.66 12.58 0.24
N SER A 90 -4.80 12.62 -0.45
CA SER A 90 -6.07 12.21 0.15
C SER A 90 -7.00 11.42 -0.74
N ASP A 91 -7.88 10.62 -0.14
CA ASP A 91 -8.94 9.91 -0.86
C ASP A 91 -8.37 9.00 -1.98
N ASN A 92 -7.17 8.47 -1.77
CA ASN A 92 -6.55 7.53 -2.69
C ASN A 92 -6.71 6.09 -2.19
N GLU A 93 -6.80 5.17 -3.14
CA GLU A 93 -7.20 3.78 -2.90
C GLU A 93 -6.27 2.81 -3.64
N ALA A 94 -5.83 1.76 -2.95
CA ALA A 94 -5.03 0.68 -3.54
C ALA A 94 -5.20 -0.62 -2.75
N SER A 95 -4.66 -1.74 -3.23
CA SER A 95 -4.49 -2.91 -2.36
C SER A 95 -3.40 -2.67 -1.30
N ILE A 96 -2.34 -1.96 -1.67
CA ILE A 96 -1.16 -1.67 -0.86
C ILE A 96 -0.80 -0.19 -1.02
N GLY A 97 -0.70 0.56 0.09
CA GLY A 97 -0.33 1.96 0.05
C GLY A 97 -1.38 2.81 -0.65
N GLY A 98 -2.51 3.07 0.02
CA GLY A 98 -3.61 3.86 -0.56
C GLY A 98 -3.12 5.23 -0.99
N GLY A 99 -2.45 5.95 -0.09
CA GLY A 99 -1.76 7.20 -0.39
C GLY A 99 -0.47 6.97 -1.17
N ILE A 100 0.56 6.46 -0.49
CA ILE A 100 1.89 6.27 -1.09
C ILE A 100 2.42 4.86 -0.79
N GLN A 101 2.92 4.19 -1.81
CA GLN A 101 3.71 2.96 -1.69
C GLN A 101 5.14 3.21 -2.19
N TRP A 102 6.12 2.68 -1.47
CA TRP A 102 7.50 2.57 -1.97
C TRP A 102 8.18 1.26 -1.56
N ALA A 103 9.19 0.84 -2.32
CA ALA A 103 9.92 -0.40 -2.08
C ALA A 103 11.40 -0.33 -2.51
N ASP A 104 12.14 -1.39 -2.18
CA ASP A 104 13.52 -1.62 -2.62
C ASP A 104 14.45 -0.46 -2.24
N GLU A 105 15.28 0.07 -3.13
CA GLU A 105 16.26 1.11 -2.81
C GLU A 105 15.68 2.55 -2.91
N THR A 106 14.35 2.70 -2.81
CA THR A 106 13.66 3.96 -3.10
C THR A 106 13.72 4.94 -1.92
N GLN A 107 14.25 6.14 -2.14
CA GLN A 107 14.23 7.19 -1.13
C GLN A 107 12.94 8.02 -1.17
N LEU A 108 12.17 8.03 -0.08
CA LEU A 108 11.00 8.89 0.08
C LEU A 108 11.26 9.97 1.14
N ILE A 109 11.08 11.24 0.77
CA ILE A 109 11.22 12.39 1.66
C ILE A 109 9.88 13.13 1.70
N ILE A 110 9.21 13.13 2.85
CA ILE A 110 7.94 13.81 3.08
C ILE A 110 8.14 14.92 4.12
N THR A 111 7.80 16.15 3.78
CA THR A 111 7.92 17.31 4.67
C THR A 111 6.67 18.19 4.59
N ASP A 112 6.13 18.58 5.74
CA ASP A 112 4.99 19.49 5.87
C ASP A 112 3.72 19.02 5.13
N CYS A 113 3.52 17.70 4.99
CA CYS A 113 2.43 17.16 4.18
C CYS A 113 1.21 16.73 5.00
N ASN A 114 0.09 16.51 4.32
CA ASN A 114 -1.11 15.88 4.86
C ASN A 114 -1.43 14.60 4.07
N VAL A 115 -1.41 13.45 4.74
CA VAL A 115 -1.76 12.13 4.18
C VAL A 115 -3.01 11.63 4.88
N VAL A 116 -4.18 11.80 4.25
CA VAL A 116 -5.46 11.65 4.94
C VAL A 116 -6.51 10.90 4.15
N ASP A 117 -7.41 10.20 4.85
CA ASP A 117 -8.60 9.60 4.24
C ASP A 117 -8.27 8.63 3.07
N ASN A 118 -7.07 8.01 3.08
CA ASN A 118 -6.69 7.00 2.10
C ASN A 118 -7.07 5.60 2.58
N ASP A 119 -7.28 4.68 1.62
CA ASP A 119 -7.73 3.32 1.90
C ASP A 119 -6.85 2.26 1.22
N ALA A 120 -6.48 1.22 1.98
CA ALA A 120 -5.82 0.05 1.40
C ALA A 120 -5.99 -1.20 2.27
N PHE A 121 -5.49 -2.35 1.81
CA PHE A 121 -5.41 -3.53 2.68
C PHE A 121 -4.26 -3.42 3.68
N HIS A 122 -3.14 -2.80 3.30
CA HIS A 122 -2.03 -2.49 4.20
C HIS A 122 -1.47 -1.10 3.92
N GLY A 123 -1.08 -0.40 4.98
CA GLY A 123 -0.41 0.89 4.86
C GLY A 123 -1.29 1.92 4.17
N ALA A 124 -2.52 2.12 4.64
CA ALA A 124 -3.52 2.88 3.88
C ALA A 124 -3.08 4.31 3.59
N GLY A 125 -2.47 4.99 4.55
CA GLY A 125 -1.78 6.25 4.28
C GLY A 125 -0.47 6.02 3.53
N LEU A 126 0.45 5.31 4.18
CA LEU A 126 1.80 5.04 3.71
C LEU A 126 2.12 3.54 3.80
N HIS A 127 2.85 3.03 2.82
CA HIS A 127 3.34 1.65 2.83
C HIS A 127 4.78 1.57 2.33
N SER A 128 5.64 0.88 3.09
CA SER A 128 7.01 0.61 2.68
C SER A 128 7.44 -0.83 2.90
N VAL A 129 8.30 -1.33 2.00
CA VAL A 129 8.83 -2.69 2.10
C VAL A 129 10.24 -2.83 1.55
N LYS A 130 11.09 -3.58 2.26
CA LYS A 130 12.44 -4.01 1.80
C LYS A 130 13.37 -2.88 1.37
N ASN A 131 13.35 -1.77 2.10
CA ASN A 131 14.26 -0.67 1.85
C ASN A 131 15.31 -0.52 2.94
N LEU A 132 16.42 -1.23 2.75
CA LEU A 132 17.54 -1.25 3.69
C LEU A 132 18.75 -0.43 3.22
N ASN A 133 18.69 0.15 2.02
CA ASN A 133 19.82 0.86 1.41
C ASN A 133 19.57 2.36 1.22
N ALA A 134 18.33 2.84 1.41
CA ALA A 134 17.98 4.25 1.26
C ALA A 134 17.13 4.74 2.44
N LEU A 135 17.68 5.68 3.21
CA LEU A 135 16.93 6.31 4.31
C LEU A 135 15.79 7.17 3.75
N SER A 136 14.56 6.82 4.12
CA SER A 136 13.38 7.66 3.92
C SER A 136 13.09 8.50 5.17
N THR A 137 12.51 9.69 4.99
CA THR A 137 12.21 10.61 6.09
C THR A 137 10.80 11.15 5.99
N ILE A 138 10.08 11.17 7.11
CA ILE A 138 8.76 11.78 7.27
C ILE A 138 8.87 12.81 8.38
N THR A 139 8.68 14.08 8.06
CA THR A 139 8.89 15.18 9.02
C THR A 139 7.73 16.18 8.98
N ASN A 140 7.31 16.64 10.16
CA ASN A 140 6.25 17.63 10.35
C ASN A 140 4.98 17.32 9.52
N THR A 141 4.61 16.04 9.45
CA THR A 141 3.56 15.56 8.55
C THR A 141 2.36 15.07 9.37
N PHE A 142 1.17 15.37 8.88
CA PHE A 142 -0.09 14.89 9.45
C PHE A 142 -0.57 13.65 8.67
N ILE A 143 -0.76 12.54 9.39
CA ILE A 143 -1.22 11.26 8.84
C ILE A 143 -2.46 10.84 9.61
N GLY A 144 -3.64 10.94 8.99
CA GLY A 144 -4.87 10.69 9.74
C GLY A 144 -6.06 10.20 8.95
N ARG A 145 -6.97 9.51 9.64
CA ARG A 145 -8.19 8.92 9.05
C ARG A 145 -7.94 7.96 7.89
N ASN A 146 -6.73 7.40 7.80
CA ASN A 146 -6.44 6.37 6.82
C ASN A 146 -6.94 5.01 7.30
N MET A 147 -7.47 4.20 6.39
CA MET A 147 -8.21 2.98 6.70
C MET A 147 -7.58 1.75 6.05
N ALA A 148 -6.97 0.91 6.89
CA ALA A 148 -6.56 -0.44 6.53
C ALA A 148 -7.61 -1.44 7.02
N THR A 149 -8.82 -1.38 6.44
CA THR A 149 -9.98 -2.15 6.94
C THR A 149 -10.66 -3.02 5.89
N ASP A 150 -10.42 -2.75 4.62
CA ASP A 150 -11.04 -3.47 3.52
C ASP A 150 -10.47 -4.89 3.35
N GLN A 151 -11.31 -5.78 2.84
CA GLN A 151 -10.93 -7.14 2.43
C GLN A 151 -11.17 -7.28 0.93
N PRO A 152 -10.43 -8.17 0.25
CA PRO A 152 -10.75 -8.50 -1.13
C PRO A 152 -12.14 -9.16 -1.20
N GLU A 153 -12.86 -8.92 -2.29
CA GLU A 153 -14.15 -9.57 -2.54
C GLU A 153 -13.99 -11.11 -2.59
N PRO A 154 -14.99 -11.88 -2.12
CA PRO A 154 -14.96 -13.34 -2.20
C PRO A 154 -14.90 -13.84 -3.65
N ILE A 155 -13.89 -14.65 -3.95
CA ILE A 155 -13.73 -15.44 -5.17
C ILE A 155 -14.92 -16.41 -5.38
N VAL A 156 -15.45 -16.52 -6.60
CA VAL A 156 -16.37 -17.60 -7.00
C VAL A 156 -15.57 -18.72 -7.66
N VAL A 157 -15.56 -19.92 -7.07
CA VAL A 157 -14.81 -21.08 -7.59
C VAL A 157 -15.49 -21.62 -8.86
N ASP A 158 -14.79 -21.71 -9.99
CA ASP A 158 -15.23 -22.65 -11.03
C ASP A 158 -15.01 -24.08 -10.54
N GLY A 159 -16.00 -24.93 -10.76
CA GLY A 159 -16.02 -26.30 -10.23
C GLY A 159 -14.98 -27.24 -10.82
N GLN A 160 -13.85 -26.76 -11.38
CA GLN A 160 -12.82 -27.60 -12.01
C GLN A 160 -11.55 -27.80 -11.17
N GLY A 161 -11.49 -27.25 -9.95
CA GLY A 161 -10.69 -27.80 -8.85
C GLY A 161 -9.18 -27.87 -9.04
N ASN A 162 -8.59 -27.15 -9.99
CA ASN A 162 -7.14 -27.18 -10.23
C ASN A 162 -6.57 -25.75 -10.13
N ASP A 163 -5.78 -25.55 -9.06
CA ASP A 163 -4.99 -24.36 -8.70
C ASP A 163 -5.76 -23.06 -8.45
N PHE A 164 -6.40 -22.93 -7.29
CA PHE A 164 -6.86 -21.63 -6.80
C PHE A 164 -7.05 -21.57 -5.26
N ILE A 165 -6.64 -20.47 -4.62
CA ILE A 165 -6.82 -20.28 -3.17
C ILE A 165 -8.32 -20.01 -2.90
N PRO A 166 -9.01 -20.80 -2.06
CA PRO A 166 -10.41 -20.55 -1.74
C PRO A 166 -10.60 -19.19 -1.04
N PRO A 167 -11.70 -18.45 -1.32
CA PRO A 167 -11.98 -17.13 -0.73
C PRO A 167 -12.00 -17.13 0.80
N GLU A 168 -12.44 -18.24 1.39
CA GLU A 168 -12.55 -18.45 2.83
C GLU A 168 -11.17 -18.55 3.53
N GLN A 169 -10.08 -18.63 2.76
CA GLN A 169 -8.71 -18.75 3.25
C GLN A 169 -7.87 -17.48 3.05
N VAL A 170 -8.36 -16.46 2.34
CA VAL A 170 -7.61 -15.20 2.13
C VAL A 170 -8.12 -14.13 3.10
N THR A 171 -7.95 -14.35 4.40
CA THR A 171 -8.08 -13.26 5.38
C THR A 171 -6.79 -12.46 5.36
N ILE A 172 -6.84 -11.25 4.80
CA ILE A 172 -5.68 -10.37 4.82
C ILE A 172 -5.60 -9.73 6.21
N PRO A 173 -4.50 -9.87 6.95
CA PRO A 173 -4.36 -9.23 8.25
C PRO A 173 -4.05 -7.75 8.04
N ASN A 174 -5.06 -6.91 7.80
CA ASN A 174 -4.84 -5.50 7.44
C ASN A 174 -4.06 -4.75 8.52
N GLN A 175 -2.91 -4.20 8.15
CA GLN A 175 -1.98 -3.57 9.09
C GLN A 175 -1.58 -2.16 8.66
N GLY A 176 -1.24 -1.32 9.64
CA GLY A 176 -0.72 0.01 9.37
C GLY A 176 -1.78 0.92 8.78
N GLY A 177 -2.80 1.30 9.54
CA GLY A 177 -3.83 2.23 9.05
C GLY A 177 -3.18 3.53 8.55
N GLY A 178 -2.34 4.16 9.38
CA GLY A 178 -1.56 5.32 8.98
C GLY A 178 -0.33 4.94 8.16
N TYR A 179 0.52 4.06 8.71
CA TYR A 179 1.74 3.61 8.06
C TYR A 179 2.02 2.14 8.33
N TYR A 180 2.30 1.38 7.27
CA TYR A 180 2.88 0.05 7.34
C TYR A 180 4.33 0.09 6.87
N CYS A 181 5.25 -0.34 7.73
CA CYS A 181 6.68 -0.36 7.48
C CYS A 181 7.20 -1.80 7.62
N SER A 182 7.72 -2.39 6.55
CA SER A 182 8.26 -3.76 6.57
C SER A 182 9.70 -3.84 6.11
N SER A 183 10.64 -4.00 7.05
CA SER A 183 12.09 -4.04 6.75
C SER A 183 12.53 -2.84 5.92
N THR A 184 12.17 -1.64 6.38
CA THR A 184 12.48 -0.35 5.75
C THR A 184 13.11 0.58 6.79
N ILE A 185 14.15 1.30 6.37
CA ILE A 185 14.79 2.34 7.18
C ILE A 185 14.03 3.65 6.96
N VAL A 186 13.47 4.16 8.05
CA VAL A 186 12.67 5.39 8.02
C VAL A 186 12.82 6.18 9.32
N ASP A 187 13.03 7.49 9.18
CA ASP A 187 12.96 8.43 10.28
C ASP A 187 11.62 9.17 10.23
N ILE A 188 10.85 9.08 11.31
CA ILE A 188 9.58 9.76 11.51
C ILE A 188 9.77 10.78 12.64
N LEU A 189 9.74 12.05 12.29
CA LEU A 189 10.08 13.17 13.16
C LEU A 189 8.92 14.15 13.22
N ASP A 190 8.61 14.66 14.41
CA ASP A 190 7.71 15.81 14.59
C ASP A 190 6.33 15.64 13.94
N SER A 191 5.85 14.40 13.82
CA SER A 191 4.69 14.06 12.99
C SER A 191 3.50 13.62 13.83
N THR A 192 2.30 13.69 13.26
CA THR A 192 1.07 13.30 13.95
C THR A 192 0.40 12.14 13.23
N PHE A 193 0.10 11.07 13.96
CA PHE A 193 -0.73 9.96 13.50
C PHE A 193 -2.03 9.96 14.29
N THR A 194 -3.17 10.25 13.66
CA THR A 194 -4.45 10.30 14.36
C THR A 194 -5.62 9.69 13.61
N GLU A 195 -6.51 9.03 14.34
CA GLU A 195 -7.78 8.49 13.79
C GLU A 195 -7.58 7.50 12.64
N ASN A 196 -6.39 6.92 12.51
CA ASN A 196 -6.13 5.85 11.56
C ASN A 196 -6.62 4.51 12.10
N GLN A 197 -7.05 3.63 11.21
CA GLN A 197 -7.74 2.39 11.56
C GLN A 197 -7.10 1.21 10.84
N ALA A 198 -6.87 0.10 11.55
CA ALA A 198 -6.46 -1.17 10.98
C ALA A 198 -7.36 -2.31 11.48
N SER A 199 -7.79 -3.24 10.62
CA SER A 199 -8.59 -4.38 11.10
C SER A 199 -7.75 -5.37 11.92
N ALA A 200 -6.44 -5.46 11.69
CA ALA A 200 -5.53 -6.32 12.44
C ALA A 200 -4.61 -5.52 13.39
N SER A 201 -3.46 -5.02 12.95
CA SER A 201 -2.46 -4.44 13.87
C SER A 201 -1.91 -3.11 13.40
N GLY A 202 -1.55 -2.24 14.36
CA GLY A 202 -0.90 -0.96 14.07
C GLY A 202 -1.86 0.03 13.42
N GLY A 203 -2.89 0.46 14.14
CA GLY A 203 -3.86 1.43 13.61
C GLY A 203 -3.18 2.70 13.12
N GLY A 204 -2.28 3.26 13.94
CA GLY A 204 -1.39 4.35 13.53
C GLY A 204 -0.23 3.84 12.70
N ILE A 205 0.64 3.04 13.31
CA ILE A 205 1.86 2.53 12.68
C ILE A 205 2.01 1.02 12.95
N ALA A 206 2.33 0.24 11.91
CA ALA A 206 2.79 -1.13 12.04
C ALA A 206 4.24 -1.23 11.58
N PHE A 207 5.15 -1.55 12.50
CA PHE A 207 6.54 -1.89 12.20
C PHE A 207 6.71 -3.41 12.16
N ASN A 208 7.09 -3.92 11.02
CA ASN A 208 7.42 -5.33 10.78
C ASN A 208 8.86 -5.44 10.29
N GLY A 209 9.56 -6.50 10.71
CA GLY A 209 10.92 -6.77 10.27
C GLY A 209 11.17 -8.28 10.17
N SER A 210 11.99 -8.68 9.19
CA SER A 210 12.46 -10.07 9.05
C SER A 210 13.99 -10.20 9.11
N ASP A 211 14.72 -9.10 9.26
CA ASP A 211 16.17 -9.11 9.34
C ASP A 211 16.62 -8.93 10.79
N GLN A 212 17.48 -9.84 11.26
CA GLN A 212 18.16 -9.78 12.55
C GLN A 212 19.32 -8.77 12.55
N ASN A 213 19.57 -8.12 11.42
CA ASN A 213 20.60 -7.10 11.26
C ASN A 213 20.20 -5.77 11.91
N VAL A 214 20.62 -5.59 13.16
CA VAL A 214 20.46 -4.39 14.00
C VAL A 214 21.27 -3.17 13.52
N ALA A 215 21.83 -3.20 12.30
CA ALA A 215 22.57 -2.05 11.77
C ALA A 215 21.65 -0.88 11.40
N PHE A 216 20.35 -1.12 11.29
CA PHE A 216 19.39 -0.12 10.83
C PHE A 216 18.08 -0.19 11.62
N ASP A 217 17.83 0.84 12.43
CA ASP A 217 16.64 0.96 13.26
C ASP A 217 15.76 2.10 12.75
N PRO A 218 14.45 1.88 12.50
CA PRO A 218 13.54 2.98 12.22
C PRO A 218 13.40 3.89 13.44
N LEU A 219 13.48 5.20 13.24
CA LEU A 219 13.36 6.19 14.31
C LEU A 219 11.95 6.78 14.33
N LEU A 220 11.29 6.76 15.48
CA LEU A 220 10.09 7.54 15.75
C LEU A 220 10.38 8.51 16.89
N HIS A 221 10.45 9.79 16.58
CA HIS A 221 10.85 10.83 17.52
C HIS A 221 9.88 12.01 17.51
N ASN A 222 9.63 12.55 18.71
CA ASN A 222 8.81 13.75 18.94
C ASN A 222 7.47 13.76 18.17
N SER A 223 6.83 12.60 18.05
CA SER A 223 5.63 12.42 17.25
C SER A 223 4.41 12.11 18.13
N LEU A 224 3.25 12.64 17.75
CA LEU A 224 1.99 12.43 18.46
C LEU A 224 1.21 11.26 17.83
N ILE A 225 0.93 10.22 18.62
CA ILE A 225 0.12 9.07 18.19
C ILE A 225 -1.15 9.04 19.04
N THR A 226 -2.31 9.34 18.44
CA THR A 226 -3.56 9.47 19.21
C THR A 226 -4.79 8.96 18.45
N ARG A 227 -5.80 8.44 19.15
CA ARG A 227 -7.09 8.00 18.58
C ARG A 227 -7.01 7.00 17.42
N ASN A 228 -5.90 6.29 17.26
CA ASN A 228 -5.79 5.25 16.24
C ASN A 228 -6.36 3.93 16.80
N THR A 229 -7.00 3.13 15.96
CA THR A 229 -7.67 1.88 16.35
C THR A 229 -7.12 0.69 15.57
N ALA A 230 -7.02 -0.45 16.25
CA ALA A 230 -6.65 -1.73 15.64
C ALA A 230 -7.57 -2.83 16.18
N GLY A 231 -7.98 -3.77 15.33
CA GLY A 231 -8.86 -4.87 15.75
C GLY A 231 -8.17 -5.99 16.53
N ARG A 232 -6.84 -6.13 16.40
CA ARG A 232 -6.04 -7.17 17.07
C ARG A 232 -5.00 -6.57 18.02
N ASP A 233 -3.99 -5.86 17.50
CA ASP A 233 -2.85 -5.40 18.33
C ASP A 233 -2.44 -3.96 18.03
N GLY A 234 -2.12 -3.19 19.08
CA GLY A 234 -1.44 -1.90 18.93
C GLY A 234 -2.25 -0.86 18.14
N GLY A 235 -3.32 -0.34 18.73
CA GLY A 235 -4.14 0.72 18.11
C GLY A 235 -3.30 1.93 17.66
N GLY A 236 -2.37 2.38 18.51
CA GLY A 236 -1.36 3.38 18.13
C GLY A 236 -0.24 2.80 17.29
N ILE A 237 0.59 1.95 17.90
CA ILE A 237 1.75 1.33 17.26
C ILE A 237 1.72 -0.17 17.54
N SER A 238 1.97 -0.97 16.51
CA SER A 238 2.32 -2.40 16.64
C SER A 238 3.74 -2.60 16.13
N VAL A 239 4.50 -3.45 16.81
CA VAL A 239 5.89 -3.75 16.46
C VAL A 239 6.07 -5.26 16.50
N LYS A 240 6.48 -5.85 15.37
CA LYS A 240 6.71 -7.29 15.22
C LYS A 240 8.08 -7.55 14.58
N TRP A 241 8.95 -8.17 15.36
CA TRP A 241 10.27 -8.62 14.92
C TRP A 241 10.32 -10.14 14.95
N TYR A 242 10.89 -10.75 13.91
CA TYR A 242 11.14 -12.18 13.82
C TYR A 242 12.62 -12.49 13.98
#